data_AF-A0A2G9NSB8-F1
#
_entry.id   AF-A0A2G9NSB8-F1
#
_cell.length_a   1.000
_cell.length_b   1.000
_cell.length_c   1.000
_cell.angle_alpha   90.00
_cell.angle_beta   90.00
_cell.angle_gamma   90.00
#
_symmetry.space_group_name_H-M   'P 1'
#
loop_
_entity.id
_entity.type
_entity.pdbx_description
1 polymer ?
#
loop_
_entity_poly.entity_id
_entity_poly.type
_entity_poly.pdbx_seq_one_letter_code
_entity_poly.pdbx_strand_id
1 'polypeptide(L)'
;MKIGVKCEIHSCTIALAEVFLKEHITKDEIELLNKSMKARIDVQYYTNRNVSDSLYNEMIEKAPRFIATCKEIINKLTEKEIQEIRNKI
;
A
#
# COMPACT_ATOMS: atom_id res chain seq x y z
N MET A 1 -14.80 -6.43 0.96
CA MET A 1 -14.17 -5.37 0.14
C MET A 1 -14.95 -4.07 0.33
N LYS A 2 -14.36 -3.04 0.95
CA LYS A 2 -15.07 -1.77 1.27
C LYS A 2 -15.35 -0.93 0.01
N ILE A 3 -14.33 -0.67 -0.80
CA ILE A 3 -14.44 0.15 -2.02
C ILE A 3 -14.98 -0.61 -3.25
N GLY A 4 -15.16 -1.94 -3.16
CA GLY A 4 -15.70 -2.76 -4.26
C GLY A 4 -14.70 -3.14 -5.37
N VAL A 5 -13.42 -2.80 -5.20
CA VAL A 5 -12.35 -3.11 -6.16
C VAL A 5 -11.45 -4.19 -5.58
N LYS A 6 -11.04 -5.15 -6.43
CA LYS A 6 -10.00 -6.13 -6.13
C LYS A 6 -8.95 -6.07 -7.22
N CYS A 7 -7.69 -6.03 -6.82
CA CYS A 7 -6.56 -6.04 -7.74
C CYS A 7 -5.90 -7.42 -7.69
N GLU A 8 -5.50 -7.93 -8.85
CA GLU A 8 -4.75 -9.18 -8.95
C GLU A 8 -3.23 -8.95 -8.99
N ILE A 9 -2.79 -7.69 -9.13
CA ILE A 9 -1.39 -7.31 -9.26
C ILE A 9 -1.03 -6.29 -8.16
N HIS A 10 0.05 -6.55 -7.41
CA HIS A 10 0.49 -5.69 -6.30
C HIS A 10 0.75 -4.24 -6.72
N SER A 11 1.40 -4.00 -7.86
CA SER A 11 1.65 -2.64 -8.35
C SER A 11 0.36 -1.89 -8.67
N CYS A 12 -0.66 -2.59 -9.19
CA CYS A 12 -1.99 -2.02 -9.40
C CYS A 12 -2.65 -1.65 -8.07
N THR A 13 -2.54 -2.52 -7.04
CA THR A 13 -3.02 -2.21 -5.70
C THR A 13 -2.40 -0.92 -5.14
N ILE A 14 -1.08 -0.77 -5.26
CA ILE A 14 -0.36 0.42 -4.77
C ILE A 14 -0.79 1.66 -5.55
N ALA A 15 -0.87 1.57 -6.89
CA ALA A 15 -1.28 2.69 -7.73
C ALA A 15 -2.72 3.15 -7.43
N LEU A 16 -3.65 2.21 -7.22
CA LEU A 16 -5.02 2.54 -6.85
C LEU A 16 -5.11 3.17 -5.47
N ALA A 17 -4.31 2.70 -4.51
CA ALA A 17 -4.20 3.32 -3.20
C ALA A 17 -3.68 4.76 -3.31
N GLU A 18 -2.65 5.01 -4.11
CA GLU A 18 -2.10 6.34 -4.34
C GLU A 18 -3.10 7.29 -5.02
N VAL A 19 -3.91 6.82 -5.97
CA VAL A 19 -4.86 7.67 -6.69
C VAL A 19 -6.13 7.91 -5.89
N PHE A 20 -6.72 6.86 -5.33
CA PHE A 20 -8.05 6.90 -4.74
C PHE A 20 -8.06 7.08 -3.22
N LEU A 21 -6.96 6.79 -2.52
CA LEU A 21 -6.85 6.92 -1.07
C LEU A 21 -5.80 7.96 -0.66
N LYS A 22 -5.44 8.88 -1.56
CA LYS A 22 -4.43 9.95 -1.32
C LYS A 22 -4.69 10.84 -0.11
N GLU A 23 -5.96 10.99 0.29
CA GLU A 23 -6.35 11.78 1.48
C GLU A 23 -6.10 11.02 2.79
N HIS A 24 -5.80 9.71 2.70
CA HIS A 24 -5.58 8.85 3.85
C HIS A 24 -4.19 8.19 3.88
N ILE A 25 -3.56 8.03 2.72
CA ILE A 25 -2.24 7.40 2.59
C ILE A 25 -1.26 8.45 2.11
N THR A 26 -0.20 8.63 2.88
CA THR A 26 0.86 9.59 2.59
C THR A 26 1.76 9.12 1.45
N LYS A 27 2.44 10.06 0.79
CA LYS A 27 3.44 9.72 -0.24
C LYS A 27 4.57 8.84 0.30
N ASP A 28 4.99 9.08 1.55
CA ASP A 28 6.03 8.29 2.21
C ASP A 28 5.58 6.83 2.42
N GLU A 29 4.32 6.61 2.77
CA GLU A 29 3.75 5.25 2.86
C GLU A 29 3.68 4.58 1.49
N ILE A 30 3.30 5.29 0.43
CA ILE A 30 3.34 4.77 -0.95
C ILE A 30 4.77 4.41 -1.37
N GLU A 31 5.75 5.26 -1.07
CA GLU A 31 7.15 5.00 -1.38
C GLU A 31 7.66 3.77 -0.61
N LEU A 32 7.32 3.65 0.68
CA LEU A 32 7.64 2.48 1.49
C LEU A 32 7.03 1.21 0.90
N LEU A 33 5.77 1.22 0.46
CA LEU A 33 5.14 0.06 -0.18
C LEU A 33 5.86 -0.35 -1.46
N ASN A 34 6.23 0.62 -2.30
CA ASN A 34 6.98 0.36 -3.53
C ASN A 34 8.37 -0.24 -3.25
N LYS A 35 9.10 0.32 -2.28
CA LYS A 35 10.41 -0.21 -1.85
C LYS A 35 10.27 -1.62 -1.27
N SER A 36 9.25 -1.84 -0.44
CA SER A 36 8.96 -3.14 0.17
C SER A 36 8.58 -4.20 -0.87
N MET A 37 7.77 -3.82 -1.87
CA MET A 37 7.41 -4.70 -2.99
C MET A 37 8.65 -5.10 -3.80
N LYS A 38 9.52 -4.13 -4.10
CA LYS A 38 10.78 -4.38 -4.81
C LYS A 38 11.70 -5.28 -3.99
N ALA A 39 11.90 -4.98 -2.71
CA ALA A 39 12.70 -5.78 -1.79
C ALA A 39 12.21 -7.24 -1.75
N ARG A 40 10.89 -7.45 -1.65
CA ARG A 40 10.27 -8.78 -1.72
C ARG A 40 10.61 -9.49 -3.04
N ILE A 41 10.46 -8.82 -4.18
CA ILE A 41 10.80 -9.41 -5.50
C ILE A 41 12.28 -9.77 -5.55
N ASP A 42 13.16 -8.87 -5.09
CA ASP A 42 14.59 -9.07 -5.11
C ASP A 42 14.99 -10.31 -4.31
N VAL A 43 14.54 -10.45 -3.06
CA VAL A 43 14.90 -11.62 -2.23
C VAL A 43 14.19 -12.92 -2.66
N GLN A 44 13.00 -12.82 -3.25
CA GLN A 44 12.22 -14.00 -3.61
C GLN A 44 12.72 -14.64 -4.92
N TYR A 45 13.22 -13.84 -5.86
CA TYR A 45 13.59 -14.30 -7.20
C TYR A 45 15.09 -14.26 -7.49
N TYR A 46 15.91 -13.57 -6.68
CA TYR A 46 17.33 -13.42 -6.92
C TYR A 46 18.14 -13.79 -5.68
N THR A 47 19.02 -14.77 -5.83
CA THR A 47 19.87 -15.27 -4.73
C THR A 47 21.06 -14.35 -4.39
N ASN A 48 21.34 -13.38 -5.25
CA ASN A 48 22.46 -12.43 -5.10
C ASN A 48 22.01 -11.01 -4.74
N ARG A 49 20.72 -10.81 -4.43
CA ARG A 49 20.18 -9.51 -4.00
C ARG A 49 19.77 -9.60 -2.53
N ASN A 50 20.15 -8.59 -1.76
CA ASN A 50 19.81 -8.49 -0.34
C ASN A 50 19.08 -7.18 -0.06
N VAL A 51 18.31 -7.17 1.03
CA VAL A 51 17.71 -5.95 1.58
C VAL A 51 18.73 -5.31 2.51
N SER A 52 18.91 -3.98 2.42
CA SER A 52 19.77 -3.28 3.35
C SER A 52 19.15 -3.28 4.76
N ASP A 53 19.99 -3.31 5.79
CA ASP A 53 19.53 -3.27 7.19
C ASP A 53 18.67 -2.03 7.47
N SER A 54 19.02 -0.88 6.86
CA SER A 54 18.23 0.35 6.98
C SER A 54 16.81 0.17 6.45
N LEU A 55 16.63 -0.42 5.25
CA LEU A 55 15.30 -0.65 4.69
C LEU A 55 14.55 -1.73 5.49
N TYR A 56 15.24 -2.78 5.93
CA TYR A 56 14.67 -3.81 6.79
C TYR A 56 14.09 -3.22 8.09
N ASN A 57 14.89 -2.42 8.80
CA ASN A 57 14.46 -1.78 10.04
C ASN A 57 13.30 -0.81 9.80
N GLU A 58 13.36 -0.01 8.73
CA GLU A 58 12.28 0.88 8.35
C GLU A 58 10.96 0.11 8.09
N MET A 59 11.01 -0.99 7.33
CA MET A 59 9.83 -1.82 7.05
C MET A 59 9.23 -2.40 8.33
N ILE A 60 10.06 -2.96 9.22
CA ILE A 60 9.59 -3.55 10.49
C ILE A 60 8.98 -2.49 11.40
N GLU A 61 9.57 -1.29 11.47
CA GLU A 61 9.03 -0.20 12.29
C GLU A 61 7.71 0.35 11.75
N LYS A 62 7.61 0.56 10.42
CA LYS A 62 6.48 1.26 9.80
C LYS A 62 5.31 0.34 9.44
N ALA A 63 5.54 -0.96 9.19
CA ALA A 63 4.47 -1.88 8.78
C ALA A 63 3.29 -1.95 9.78
N PRO A 64 3.50 -2.03 11.11
CA PRO A 64 2.40 -2.02 12.07
C PRO A 64 1.57 -0.74 12.01
N ARG A 65 2.23 0.41 11.80
CA ARG A 65 1.55 1.72 11.66
C ARG A 65 0.71 1.75 10.40
N PHE A 66 1.26 1.29 9.27
CA PHE A 66 0.52 1.21 8.01
C PHE A 66 -0.71 0.29 8.09
N ILE A 67 -0.62 -0.82 8.84
CA ILE A 67 -1.78 -1.69 9.10
C ILE A 67 -2.85 -0.94 9.91
N ALA A 68 -2.46 -0.12 10.89
CA ALA A 68 -3.39 0.73 11.62
C ALA A 68 -4.04 1.77 10.70
N THR A 69 -3.27 2.44 9.82
CA THR A 69 -3.78 3.34 8.78
C THR A 69 -4.85 2.64 7.92
N CYS A 70 -4.58 1.42 7.44
CA CYS A 70 -5.55 0.63 6.67
C CYS A 70 -6.86 0.38 7.44
N LYS A 71 -6.78 0.06 8.73
CA LYS A 71 -7.98 -0.13 9.57
C LYS A 71 -8.76 1.16 9.75
N GLU A 72 -8.07 2.28 9.96
CA GLU A 72 -8.72 3.58 10.05
C GLU A 72 -9.43 3.96 8.76
N ILE A 73 -8.82 3.71 7.60
CA ILE A 73 -9.43 3.94 6.28
C ILE A 73 -10.74 3.16 6.15
N ILE A 74 -10.73 1.87 6.50
CA ILE A 74 -11.93 1.03 6.43
C ILE A 74 -13.07 1.59 7.29
N ASN A 75 -12.74 2.15 8.45
CA ASN A 75 -13.71 2.70 9.40
C ASN A 75 -14.19 4.11 9.02
N LYS A 76 -13.33 4.95 8.45
CA LYS A 76 -13.62 6.35 8.14
C LYS A 76 -14.21 6.56 6.74
N LEU A 77 -13.98 5.64 5.80
CA LEU A 77 -14.53 5.74 4.45
C LEU A 77 -16.05 5.82 4.47
N THR A 78 -16.55 6.94 3.94
CA THR A 78 -17.97 7.22 3.79
C THR A 78 -18.52 6.60 2.51
N GLU A 79 -19.85 6.37 2.46
CA GLU A 79 -20.50 5.86 1.25
C GLU A 79 -20.35 6.81 0.05
N LYS A 80 -20.27 8.13 0.30
CA LYS A 80 -20.01 9.12 -0.74
C LYS A 80 -18.64 8.91 -1.38
N GLU A 81 -17.58 8.81 -0.57
CA GLU A 81 -16.21 8.57 -1.07
C GLU A 81 -16.12 7.23 -1.82
N ILE A 82 -16.77 6.19 -1.29
CA ILE A 82 -16.84 4.88 -1.96
C ILE A 82 -17.48 5.01 -3.34
N GLN A 83 -18.59 5.74 -3.46
CA GLN A 83 -19.28 5.90 -4.74
C GLN A 83 -18.47 6.76 -5.72
N GLU A 84 -17.78 7.78 -5.25
CA GLU A 84 -16.87 8.60 -6.07
C GLU A 84 -15.73 7.79 -6.66
N ILE A 85 -15.15 6.85 -5.88
CA ILE A 85 -14.11 5.94 -6.38
C ILE A 85 -14.70 5.01 -7.43
N ARG A 86 -15.85 4.39 -7.16
CA ARG A 86 -16.50 3.44 -8.10
C ARG A 86 -16.89 4.07 -9.43
N ASN A 87 -17.30 5.34 -9.43
CA ASN A 87 -17.67 6.05 -10.67
C ASN A 87 -16.47 6.37 -11.57
N LYS A 88 -15.23 6.24 -11.07
CA LYS A 88 -13.99 6.52 -11.81
C LYS A 88 -13.31 5.26 -12.37
N ILE A 89 -13.91 4.09 -12.17
CA ILE A 89 -13.43 2.77 -12.60
C ILE A 89 -14.40 2.23 -13.63
#